data_AF-A0A067DMW1-F1
#
_entry.id   AF-A0A067DMW1-F1
#
_cell.length_a   1.000
_cell.length_b   1.000
_cell.length_c   1.000
_cell.angle_alpha   90.00
_cell.angle_beta   90.00
_cell.angle_gamma   90.00
#
_symmetry.space_group_name_H-M   'P 1'
#
loop_
_entity.id
_entity.type
_entity.pdbx_description
1 polymer ?
#
loop_
_entity_poly.entity_id
_entity_poly.type
_entity_poly.pdbx_seq_one_letter_code
_entity_poly.pdbx_strand_id
1 'polypeptide(L)'
;MEIANALAYLHVGFPRPIVFKNIKLSSILFDEDHVAKLFDFSLAESIPDGETHIKDAIPIGIMGFVATEYVTTGDYNEKCDVFSFGVLLLVLLTGQKLYSIDEAGDRHWL
;
A
#
# COMPACT_ATOMS: atom_id res chain seq x y z
N MET A 1 14.75 5.41 5.53
CA MET A 1 13.65 6.42 5.55
C MET A 1 13.07 6.65 4.15
N GLU A 2 13.58 5.98 3.14
CA GLU A 2 13.42 6.27 1.72
C GLU A 2 12.00 5.97 1.25
N ILE A 3 11.41 4.86 1.72
CA ILE A 3 10.04 4.46 1.37
C ILE A 3 9.00 5.41 1.97
N ALA A 4 9.22 5.90 3.19
CA ALA A 4 8.34 6.91 3.78
C ALA A 4 8.37 8.22 2.97
N ASN A 5 9.57 8.64 2.53
CA ASN A 5 9.72 9.81 1.68
C ASN A 5 9.09 9.62 0.29
N ALA A 6 9.23 8.43 -0.31
CA ALA A 6 8.60 8.10 -1.58
C ALA A 6 7.07 8.16 -1.48
N LEU A 7 6.48 7.58 -0.42
CA LEU A 7 5.04 7.68 -0.17
C LEU A 7 4.59 9.13 0.05
N ALA A 8 5.31 9.89 0.87
CA ALA A 8 5.01 11.30 1.08
C ALA A 8 5.04 12.07 -0.25
N TYR A 9 6.02 11.80 -1.12
CA TYR A 9 6.09 12.41 -2.45
C TYR A 9 4.88 12.07 -3.32
N LEU A 10 4.37 10.84 -3.29
CA LEU A 10 3.14 10.48 -4.01
C LEU A 10 1.91 11.21 -3.45
N HIS A 11 1.86 11.41 -2.14
CA HIS A 11 0.70 11.96 -1.46
C HIS A 11 0.61 13.49 -1.55
N VAL A 12 1.74 14.19 -1.48
CA VAL A 12 1.77 15.67 -1.42
C VAL A 12 2.59 16.33 -2.52
N GLY A 13 3.33 15.56 -3.34
CA GLY A 13 4.17 16.09 -4.43
C GLY A 13 3.39 16.43 -5.71
N PHE A 14 2.10 16.12 -5.75
CA PHE A 14 1.22 16.31 -6.90
C PHE A 14 -0.03 17.11 -6.52
N PRO A 15 -0.68 17.82 -7.47
CA PRO A 15 -1.93 18.53 -7.20
C PRO A 15 -3.06 17.65 -6.66
N ARG A 16 -3.03 16.36 -7.03
CA ARG A 16 -3.96 15.33 -6.55
C ARG A 16 -3.12 14.19 -5.97
N PRO A 17 -3.42 13.71 -4.75
CA PRO A 17 -2.69 12.60 -4.16
C PRO A 17 -2.71 11.37 -5.08
N ILE A 18 -1.57 10.68 -5.18
CA ILE A 18 -1.45 9.36 -5.81
C ILE A 18 -1.44 8.32 -4.69
N VAL A 19 -2.46 7.47 -4.64
CA VAL A 19 -2.54 6.34 -3.73
C VAL A 19 -1.82 5.15 -4.36
N PHE A 20 -0.87 4.56 -3.65
CA PHE A 20 -0.02 3.49 -4.17
C PHE A 20 -0.68 2.10 -4.11
N LYS A 21 -1.49 1.82 -3.07
CA LYS A 21 -2.30 0.59 -2.85
C LYS A 21 -1.54 -0.73 -2.76
N ASN A 22 -0.23 -0.76 -3.01
CA ASN A 22 0.54 -2.01 -3.17
C ASN A 22 1.73 -2.09 -2.20
N ILE A 23 1.60 -1.57 -0.98
CA ILE A 23 2.68 -1.63 0.02
C ILE A 23 2.88 -3.07 0.52
N LYS A 24 4.07 -3.62 0.22
CA LYS A 24 4.53 -4.95 0.63
C LYS A 24 6.05 -5.03 0.48
N LEU A 25 6.67 -6.06 1.04
CA LEU A 25 8.13 -6.25 0.91
C LEU A 25 8.59 -6.37 -0.55
N SER A 26 7.80 -7.03 -1.40
CA SER A 26 8.16 -7.23 -2.82
C SER A 26 7.95 -5.99 -3.71
N SER A 27 7.32 -4.92 -3.21
CA SER A 27 7.27 -3.63 -3.91
C SER A 27 8.41 -2.69 -3.51
N ILE A 28 9.40 -3.18 -2.75
CA ILE A 28 10.60 -2.43 -2.36
C ILE A 28 11.83 -3.12 -2.95
N LEU A 29 12.53 -2.39 -3.81
CA LEU A 29 13.80 -2.83 -4.41
C LEU A 29 14.97 -2.08 -3.77
N PHE A 30 16.16 -2.63 -3.91
CA PHE A 30 17.40 -1.98 -3.54
C PHE A 30 18.27 -1.83 -4.78
N ASP A 31 18.88 -0.65 -4.96
CA ASP A 31 19.89 -0.46 -5.99
C ASP A 31 21.30 -0.85 -5.49
N GLU A 32 22.31 -0.61 -6.32
CA GLU A 32 23.71 -0.96 -6.05
C GLU A 32 24.28 -0.25 -4.81
N ASP A 33 23.70 0.91 -4.44
CA ASP A 33 24.10 1.70 -3.26
C ASP A 33 23.26 1.36 -2.02
N HIS A 34 22.47 0.28 -2.07
CA HIS A 34 21.53 -0.14 -1.01
C HIS A 34 20.44 0.90 -0.69
N VAL A 35 20.09 1.76 -1.64
CA VAL A 35 18.99 2.70 -1.49
C VAL A 35 17.67 2.00 -1.81
N ALA A 36 16.74 2.04 -0.86
CA ALA A 36 15.41 1.47 -1.04
C ALA A 36 14.56 2.30 -2.03
N LYS A 37 13.94 1.63 -3.00
CA LYS A 37 13.10 2.23 -4.06
C LYS A 37 11.75 1.54 -4.11
N LEU A 38 10.69 2.34 -4.25
CA LEU A 38 9.35 1.84 -4.49
C LEU A 38 9.22 1.35 -5.94
N PHE A 39 8.58 0.20 -6.13
CA PHE A 39 8.36 -0.46 -7.43
C PHE A 39 6.92 -1.00 -7.53
N ASP A 40 6.47 -1.39 -8.73
CA ASP A 40 5.14 -1.98 -8.98
C ASP A 40 3.97 -1.01 -8.67
N PHE A 41 3.88 0.02 -9.50
CA PHE A 41 2.79 1.03 -9.51
C PHE A 41 1.54 0.55 -10.26
N SER A 42 1.38 -0.76 -10.50
CA SER A 42 0.28 -1.31 -11.29
C SER A 42 -1.11 -1.02 -10.71
N LEU A 43 -1.20 -0.80 -9.40
CA LEU A 43 -2.42 -0.42 -8.68
C LEU A 43 -2.47 1.07 -8.31
N ALA A 44 -1.43 1.84 -8.64
CA ALA A 44 -1.37 3.22 -8.19
C ALA A 44 -2.39 4.09 -8.93
N GLU A 45 -3.15 4.89 -8.19
CA GLU A 45 -4.25 5.68 -8.73
C GLU A 45 -4.29 7.07 -8.10
N SER A 46 -4.56 8.10 -8.91
CA SER A 46 -4.68 9.48 -8.44
C SER A 46 -6.12 9.79 -8.05
N ILE A 47 -6.33 10.38 -6.87
CA ILE A 47 -7.66 10.79 -6.41
C ILE A 47 -8.27 11.77 -7.44
N PRO A 48 -9.52 11.57 -7.88
CA PRO A 48 -10.19 12.48 -8.81
C PRO A 48 -10.26 13.92 -8.29
N ASP A 49 -10.31 14.88 -9.20
CA ASP A 49 -10.41 16.29 -8.82
C ASP A 49 -11.73 16.57 -8.07
N GLY A 50 -11.65 17.33 -6.97
CA GLY A 50 -12.79 17.60 -6.09
C GLY A 50 -13.19 16.46 -5.15
N GLU A 51 -12.55 15.29 -5.24
CA GLU A 51 -12.84 14.14 -4.38
C GLU A 51 -11.83 13.98 -3.25
N THR A 52 -12.23 13.25 -2.20
CA THR A 52 -11.38 12.95 -1.02
C THR A 52 -10.93 11.50 -0.95
N HIS A 53 -11.49 10.65 -1.80
CA HIS A 53 -11.26 9.21 -1.84
C HIS A 53 -11.61 8.67 -3.24
N ILE A 54 -11.20 7.45 -3.50
CA ILE A 54 -11.61 6.64 -4.64
C ILE A 54 -12.49 5.51 -4.09
N LYS A 55 -13.42 5.01 -4.90
CA LYS A 55 -14.34 3.93 -4.53
C LYS A 55 -14.16 2.74 -5.47
N ASP A 56 -13.74 1.60 -4.93
CA ASP A 56 -13.76 0.33 -5.66
C ASP A 56 -15.03 -0.45 -5.34
N ALA A 57 -15.52 -1.22 -6.32
CA ALA A 57 -16.62 -2.16 -6.11
C ALA A 57 -16.21 -3.33 -5.19
N ILE A 58 -14.94 -3.74 -5.28
CA ILE A 58 -14.34 -4.84 -4.50
C ILE A 58 -12.97 -4.36 -4.02
N PRO A 59 -12.69 -4.37 -2.70
CA PRO A 59 -11.37 -4.04 -2.19
C PRO A 59 -10.29 -5.01 -2.67
N ILE A 60 -9.15 -4.47 -3.13
CA ILE A 60 -8.01 -5.25 -3.63
C ILE A 60 -6.82 -5.05 -2.71
N GLY A 61 -6.20 -6.14 -2.26
CA GLY A 61 -4.93 -6.07 -1.54
C GLY A 61 -4.59 -7.33 -0.75
N ILE A 62 -3.47 -7.28 -0.03
CA ILE A 62 -3.00 -8.40 0.79
C ILE A 62 -3.63 -8.32 2.17
N MET A 63 -4.29 -9.41 2.59
CA MET A 63 -4.89 -9.51 3.91
C MET A 63 -3.89 -9.12 5.01
N GLY A 64 -4.31 -8.26 5.93
CA GLY A 64 -3.46 -7.70 6.98
C GLY A 64 -2.72 -6.41 6.60
N PHE A 65 -2.53 -6.14 5.30
CA PHE A 65 -2.03 -4.83 4.81
C PHE A 65 -3.17 -3.90 4.37
N VAL A 66 -4.35 -4.42 4.05
CA VAL A 66 -5.49 -3.60 3.61
C VAL A 66 -6.11 -2.86 4.80
N ALA A 67 -6.29 -1.54 4.66
CA ALA A 67 -6.90 -0.71 5.68
C ALA A 67 -8.37 -1.09 5.93
N THR A 68 -8.79 -1.05 7.19
CA THR A 68 -10.10 -1.57 7.61
C THR A 68 -11.28 -0.84 6.99
N GLU A 69 -11.16 0.47 6.83
CA GLU A 69 -12.13 1.35 6.20
C GLU A 69 -12.33 1.00 4.72
N TYR A 70 -11.25 0.66 4.01
CA TYR A 70 -11.31 0.25 2.60
C TYR A 70 -12.01 -1.11 2.45
N VAL A 71 -11.70 -2.07 3.33
CA VAL A 71 -12.42 -3.36 3.36
C VAL A 71 -13.91 -3.18 3.64
N THR A 72 -14.27 -2.22 4.49
CA THR A 72 -15.66 -2.04 4.97
C THR A 72 -16.53 -1.29 3.97
N THR A 73 -15.97 -0.26 3.32
CA THR A 73 -16.75 0.72 2.54
C THR A 73 -16.47 0.68 1.04
N GLY A 74 -15.35 0.07 0.63
CA GLY A 74 -14.78 0.20 -0.71
C GLY A 74 -14.08 1.54 -0.95
N ASP A 75 -14.12 2.47 0.01
CA ASP A 75 -13.53 3.80 -0.11
C ASP A 75 -12.07 3.77 0.36
N TYR A 76 -11.17 4.35 -0.43
CA TYR A 76 -9.75 4.42 -0.10
C TYR A 76 -9.14 5.75 -0.53
N ASN A 77 -8.11 6.17 0.20
CA ASN A 77 -7.32 7.35 -0.10
C ASN A 77 -5.87 7.14 0.35
N GLU A 78 -5.07 8.20 0.37
CA GLU A 78 -3.65 8.12 0.71
C GLU A 78 -3.40 7.63 2.15
N LYS A 79 -4.39 7.72 3.04
CA LYS A 79 -4.29 7.19 4.41
C LYS A 79 -4.29 5.66 4.45
N CYS A 80 -4.85 5.00 3.45
CA CYS A 80 -4.76 3.55 3.34
C CYS A 80 -3.30 3.10 3.11
N ASP A 81 -2.51 3.85 2.34
CA ASP A 81 -1.06 3.58 2.21
C ASP A 81 -0.32 3.76 3.54
N VAL A 82 -0.73 4.76 4.35
CA VAL A 82 -0.14 5.00 5.68
C VAL A 82 -0.40 3.81 6.61
N PHE A 83 -1.61 3.26 6.58
CA PHE A 83 -1.94 2.05 7.32
C PHE A 83 -1.05 0.88 6.88
N SER A 84 -1.00 0.59 5.57
CA SER A 84 -0.19 -0.52 5.05
C SER A 84 1.31 -0.33 5.32
N PHE A 85 1.80 0.91 5.29
CA PHE A 85 3.18 1.23 5.65
C PHE A 85 3.47 0.98 7.15
N GLY A 86 2.52 1.30 8.03
CA GLY A 86 2.64 0.97 9.46
C GLY A 86 2.73 -0.53 9.70
N VAL A 87 1.92 -1.32 8.97
CA VAL A 87 1.98 -2.78 8.99
C VAL A 87 3.32 -3.30 8.48
N LEU A 88 3.82 -2.76 7.36
CA LEU A 88 5.14 -3.10 6.83
C LEU A 88 6.26 -2.80 7.84
N LEU A 89 6.19 -1.65 8.52
CA LEU A 89 7.17 -1.27 9.52
C LEU A 89 7.17 -2.25 10.71
N LEU A 90 5.99 -2.72 11.15
CA LEU A 90 5.90 -3.76 12.19
C LEU A 90 6.55 -5.08 11.74
N VAL A 91 6.30 -5.52 10.50
CA VAL A 91 6.95 -6.72 9.93
C VAL A 91 8.47 -6.57 9.93
N LEU A 92 8.97 -5.40 9.50
CA LEU A 92 10.41 -5.13 9.45
C LEU A 92 11.05 -5.09 10.85
N LEU A 93 10.38 -4.47 11.83
CA LEU A 93 10.90 -4.34 13.20
C LEU A 93 10.88 -5.67 13.97
N THR A 94 9.88 -6.51 13.72
CA THR A 94 9.74 -7.80 14.41
C THR A 94 10.49 -8.93 13.72
N GLY A 95 10.78 -8.79 12.42
CA GLY A 95 11.26 -9.88 11.57
C GLY A 95 10.23 -11.00 11.37
N GLN A 96 9.00 -10.82 11.85
CA GLN A 96 7.92 -11.79 11.71
C GLN A 96 7.14 -11.49 10.44
N LYS A 97 6.92 -12.52 9.62
CA LYS A 97 5.89 -12.42 8.58
C LYS A 97 4.54 -12.20 9.28
N LEU A 98 3.71 -11.31 8.75
CA LEU A 98 2.28 -11.34 9.07
C LEU A 98 1.82 -12.78 8.86
N TYR A 99 1.29 -13.39 9.92
CA TYR A 99 0.96 -14.81 10.05
C TYR A 99 0.80 -15.49 8.69
N SER A 100 1.53 -16.59 8.48
CA SER A 100 1.47 -17.43 7.28
C SER A 100 0.02 -17.80 6.91
N ILE A 101 -0.63 -16.94 6.12
CA ILE A 101 -1.76 -17.28 5.25
C ILE A 101 -1.21 -17.92 3.95
N ASP A 102 0.11 -18.15 3.84
CA ASP A 102 0.70 -19.02 2.83
C ASP A 102 0.13 -20.45 2.90
N GLU A 103 -0.47 -20.87 4.02
CA GLU A 103 -1.19 -22.17 4.14
C GLU A 103 -2.71 -22.06 3.94
N ALA A 104 -3.26 -20.85 3.81
CA ALA A 104 -4.69 -20.63 3.62
C ALA A 104 -5.02 -20.00 2.26
N GLY A 105 -4.34 -20.50 1.22
CA GLY A 105 -4.83 -20.48 -0.15
C GLY A 105 -4.61 -19.16 -0.88
N ASP A 106 -3.85 -19.25 -1.97
CA ASP A 106 -4.41 -19.35 -3.32
C ASP A 106 -5.95 -19.22 -3.46
N ARG A 107 -6.54 -18.19 -2.85
CA ARG A 107 -7.88 -17.74 -3.13
C ARG A 107 -7.76 -16.41 -3.82
N HIS A 108 -7.74 -16.52 -5.14
CA HIS A 108 -8.46 -15.62 -6.03
C HIS A 108 -9.64 -14.96 -5.28
N TRP A 109 -9.50 -13.68 -4.98
CA TRP A 109 -10.64 -12.82 -4.75
C TRP A 109 -11.03 -12.23 -6.11
N LEU A 110 -11.74 -13.06 -6.89
CA LEU A 110 -12.67 -12.62 -7.94
C LEU A 110 -14.09 -12.69 -7.38
#